data_AF-A0A1D6FME6-F1
#
_entry.id   AF-A0A1D6FME6-F1
#
_cell.length_a   1.000
_cell.length_b   1.000
_cell.length_c   1.000
_cell.angle_alpha   90.00
_cell.angle_beta   90.00
_cell.angle_gamma   90.00
#
_symmetry.space_group_name_H-M   'P 1'
#
loop_
_entity.id
_entity.type
_entity.pdbx_description
1 polymer ?
#
loop_
_entity_poly.entity_id
_entity_poly.type
_entity_poly.pdbx_seq_one_letter_code
_entity_poly.pdbx_strand_id
1 'polypeptide(L)'
;MMYNDMFRIMFDRRFDSEHDPLFNKLKALNAERSRLSQSFEYNYGDFIPVLRPFLRGYLNRCHDLKTRRMKVFEDNFVQERKLTDQRRIGERHYSSRGFR
;
A
#
# COMPACT_ATOMS: atom_id res chain seq x y z
N MET A 1 -16.26 6.07 -6.87
CA MET A 1 -15.31 6.42 -5.78
C MET A 1 -13.94 6.69 -6.39
N MET A 2 -13.27 7.81 -6.07
CA MET A 2 -11.93 8.18 -6.61
C MET A 2 -10.89 7.06 -6.46
N TYR A 3 -10.97 6.25 -5.39
CA TYR A 3 -10.10 5.11 -5.19
C TYR A 3 -10.22 4.06 -6.32
N ASN A 4 -11.40 3.83 -6.88
CA ASN A 4 -11.60 2.82 -7.92
C ASN A 4 -10.87 3.18 -9.22
N ASP A 5 -10.72 4.47 -9.54
CA ASP A 5 -10.02 4.89 -10.75
C ASP A 5 -8.51 4.64 -10.61
N MET A 6 -7.92 5.07 -9.50
CA MET A 6 -6.51 4.84 -9.18
C MET A 6 -6.18 3.35 -9.06
N PHE A 7 -6.99 2.59 -8.33
CA PHE A 7 -6.74 1.15 -8.11
C PHE A 7 -6.99 0.31 -9.35
N ARG A 8 -7.88 0.73 -10.25
CA ARG A 8 -8.01 0.10 -11.57
C ARG A 8 -6.75 0.29 -12.41
N ILE A 9 -6.17 1.49 -12.42
CA ILE A 9 -4.92 1.74 -13.16
C ILE A 9 -3.76 0.93 -12.57
N MET A 10 -3.63 0.89 -11.24
CA MET A 10 -2.49 0.25 -10.58
C MET A 10 -2.57 -1.28 -10.57
N PHE A 11 -3.76 -1.84 -10.35
CA PHE A 11 -3.95 -3.25 -10.01
C PHE A 11 -5.10 -3.93 -10.76
N ASP A 12 -5.74 -3.24 -11.70
CA ASP A 12 -6.95 -3.71 -12.40
C ASP A 12 -8.07 -4.15 -11.43
N ARG A 13 -8.13 -3.51 -10.25
CA ARG A 13 -9.06 -3.85 -9.16
C ARG A 13 -9.99 -2.68 -8.83
N ARG A 14 -11.21 -3.00 -8.38
CA ARG A 14 -12.18 -2.05 -7.82
C ARG A 14 -12.67 -2.54 -6.46
N PHE A 15 -13.15 -1.62 -5.63
CA PHE A 15 -13.89 -1.92 -4.41
C PHE A 15 -15.39 -1.95 -4.72
N ASP A 16 -16.08 -2.94 -4.16
CA ASP A 16 -17.50 -3.22 -4.46
C ASP A 16 -18.44 -2.14 -3.92
N SER A 17 -18.15 -1.61 -2.73
CA SER A 17 -18.95 -0.57 -2.09
C SER A 17 -18.14 0.26 -1.10
N GLU A 18 -18.74 1.33 -0.57
CA GLU A 18 -18.15 2.11 0.53
C GLU A 18 -18.02 1.31 1.84
N HIS A 19 -18.75 0.21 1.97
CA HIS A 19 -18.73 -0.67 3.13
C HIS A 19 -17.73 -1.81 2.98
N ASP A 20 -16.98 -1.86 1.87
CA ASP A 20 -15.95 -2.88 1.65
C ASP A 20 -14.90 -2.83 2.79
N PRO A 21 -14.62 -3.96 3.46
CA PRO A 21 -13.68 -3.99 4.58
C PRO A 21 -12.25 -3.62 4.19
N LEU A 22 -11.80 -4.01 3.00
CA LEU A 22 -10.46 -3.72 2.50
C LEU A 22 -10.32 -2.24 2.15
N PHE A 23 -11.34 -1.67 1.52
CA PHE A 23 -11.44 -0.24 1.23
C PHE A 23 -11.36 0.59 2.52
N ASN A 24 -12.18 0.25 3.52
CA ASN A 24 -12.20 0.97 4.79
C ASN A 24 -10.87 0.85 5.53
N LYS A 25 -10.23 -0.33 5.51
CA LYS A 25 -8.90 -0.53 6.08
C LYS A 25 -7.83 0.32 5.38
N LEU A 26 -7.83 0.36 4.05
CA LEU A 26 -6.91 1.19 3.26
C LEU A 26 -7.13 2.68 3.50
N LYS A 27 -8.39 3.11 3.53
CA LYS A 27 -8.78 4.50 3.82
C LYS A 27 -8.26 4.93 5.18
N ALA A 28 -8.44 4.10 6.21
CA ALA A 28 -7.91 4.37 7.56
C ALA A 28 -6.38 4.48 7.58
N LEU A 29 -5.67 3.52 6.97
CA LEU A 29 -4.21 3.54 6.90
C LEU A 29 -3.64 4.75 6.13
N ASN A 30 -4.31 5.14 5.04
CA ASN A 30 -3.92 6.34 4.27
C ASN A 30 -4.20 7.63 5.05
N ALA A 31 -5.31 7.70 5.78
CA ALA A 31 -5.62 8.83 6.66
C ALA A 31 -4.60 8.95 7.81
N GLU A 32 -4.27 7.84 8.48
CA GLU A 32 -3.25 7.82 9.54
C GLU A 32 -1.88 8.23 8.99
N ARG A 33 -1.55 7.81 7.76
CA ARG A 33 -0.28 8.17 7.09
C ARG A 33 -0.21 9.66 6.84
N SER A 34 -1.27 10.25 6.29
CA SER A 34 -1.34 11.70 6.05
C SER A 34 -1.26 12.46 7.37
N ARG A 35 -1.99 12.01 8.40
CA ARG A 35 -1.98 12.62 9.74
C ARG A 35 -0.57 12.64 10.35
N LEU A 36 0.14 11.52 10.32
CA LEU A 36 1.52 11.47 10.86
C LEU A 36 2.47 12.36 10.03
N SER A 37 2.37 12.36 8.70
CA SER A 37 3.25 13.19 7.88
C SER A 37 2.98 14.70 7.94
N GLN A 38 1.81 15.11 8.43
CA GLN A 38 1.39 16.52 8.50
C GLN A 38 1.33 17.05 9.94
N SER A 39 1.68 16.22 10.92
CA SER A 39 1.59 16.58 12.33
C SER A 39 2.74 17.50 12.74
N PHE A 40 2.43 18.59 13.44
CA PHE A 40 3.45 19.46 14.04
C PHE A 40 4.24 18.77 15.18
N GLU A 41 3.80 17.61 15.67
CA GLU A 41 4.41 16.88 16.79
C GLU A 41 5.85 16.44 16.52
N TYR A 42 6.30 16.33 15.27
CA TYR A 42 7.69 15.93 14.98
C TYR A 42 8.59 17.10 14.59
N ASN A 43 8.03 18.29 14.40
CA ASN A 43 8.75 19.44 13.83
C ASN A 43 9.96 19.88 14.68
N TYR A 44 9.90 19.71 16.00
CA TYR A 44 11.03 20.09 16.87
C TYR A 44 12.31 19.34 16.54
N GLY A 45 12.22 18.05 16.20
CA GLY A 45 13.40 17.26 15.84
C GLY A 45 13.79 17.38 14.37
N ASP A 46 12.96 18.02 13.55
CA ASP A 46 13.27 18.40 12.16
C ASP A 46 13.96 19.77 12.10
N PHE A 47 13.44 20.76 12.83
CA PHE A 47 14.04 22.09 12.94
C PHE A 47 15.30 22.12 13.81
N ILE A 48 15.38 21.28 14.85
CA ILE A 48 16.51 21.23 15.78
C ILE A 48 17.06 19.80 15.82
N PRO A 49 18.07 19.47 14.99
CA PRO A 49 18.56 18.09 14.82
C PRO A 49 19.08 17.44 16.12
N VAL A 50 19.55 18.22 17.10
CA VAL A 50 19.99 17.68 18.40
C VAL A 50 18.84 17.06 19.20
N LEU A 51 17.59 17.46 18.95
CA LEU A 51 16.40 16.89 19.60
C LEU A 51 15.87 15.63 18.90
N ARG A 52 16.46 15.23 17.77
CA ARG A 52 16.02 14.06 16.99
C ARG A 52 15.96 12.74 17.77
N PRO A 53 16.85 12.44 18.75
CA PRO A 53 16.72 11.23 19.56
C PRO A 53 15.39 11.11 20.31
N PHE A 54 14.75 12.23 20.68
CA PHE A 54 13.45 12.24 21.34
C PHE A 54 12.28 11.88 20.41
N LEU A 55 12.48 11.97 19.09
CA LEU A 55 11.50 11.51 18.10
C LEU A 55 11.41 9.98 17.97
N ARG A 56 12.22 9.21 18.69
CA ARG A 56 12.26 7.74 18.54
C ARG A 56 10.88 7.10 18.63
N GLY A 57 10.06 7.50 19.62
CA GLY A 57 8.68 7.01 19.75
C GLY A 57 7.79 7.41 18.57
N TYR A 58 7.93 8.63 18.07
CA TYR A 58 7.20 9.11 16.90
C TYR A 58 7.57 8.31 15.64
N LEU A 59 8.87 8.14 15.39
CA LEU A 59 9.41 7.40 14.24
C LEU A 59 9.03 5.93 14.29
N ASN A 60 8.98 5.31 15.47
CA ASN A 60 8.48 3.95 15.65
C ASN A 60 7.01 3.84 15.21
N ARG A 61 6.14 4.78 15.59
CA ARG A 61 4.74 4.82 15.12
C ARG A 61 4.66 4.92 13.59
N CYS A 62 5.49 5.77 12.98
CA CYS A 62 5.58 5.89 11.52
C CYS A 62 6.05 4.58 10.86
N HIS A 63 7.03 3.91 11.45
CA HIS A 63 7.56 2.63 10.99
C HIS A 63 6.50 1.52 11.06
N ASP A 64 5.77 1.43 12.16
CA ASP A 64 4.71 0.43 12.35
C ASP A 64 3.55 0.67 11.39
N LEU A 65 3.16 1.92 11.17
CA LEU A 65 2.18 2.28 10.16
C LEU A 65 2.65 1.90 8.75
N LYS A 66 3.90 2.23 8.40
CA LYS A 66 4.50 1.87 7.11
C LYS A 66 4.45 0.35 6.90
N THR A 67 4.81 -0.42 7.92
CA THR A 67 4.81 -1.88 7.90
C THR A 67 3.41 -2.44 7.69
N ARG A 68 2.42 -2.00 8.49
CA ARG A 68 1.01 -2.40 8.36
C ARG A 68 0.44 -2.07 6.98
N ARG A 69 0.72 -0.86 6.48
CA ARG A 69 0.27 -0.40 5.17
C ARG A 69 0.90 -1.22 4.04
N MET A 70 2.21 -1.45 4.09
CA MET A 70 2.92 -2.24 3.08
C MET A 70 2.43 -3.69 3.06
N LYS A 71 2.17 -4.28 4.22
CA LYS A 71 1.61 -5.63 4.33
C LYS A 71 0.25 -5.74 3.63
N VAL A 72 -0.63 -4.75 3.81
CA VAL A 72 -1.93 -4.74 3.10
C VAL A 72 -1.73 -4.68 1.58
N PHE A 73 -0.80 -3.84 1.10
CA PHE A 73 -0.50 -3.75 -0.33
C PHE A 73 0.07 -5.05 -0.89
N GLU A 74 1.03 -5.66 -0.18
CA GLU A 74 1.65 -6.91 -0.63
C GLU A 74 0.61 -8.04 -0.70
N ASP A 75 -0.11 -8.27 0.40
CA ASP A 75 -1.02 -9.40 0.57
C ASP A 75 -2.24 -9.33 -0.36
N ASN A 76 -2.76 -8.13 -0.64
CA ASN A 76 -4.05 -7.96 -1.33
C ASN A 76 -3.92 -7.43 -2.77
N PHE A 77 -2.74 -6.99 -3.21
CA PHE A 77 -2.61 -6.40 -4.54
C PHE A 77 -1.38 -6.91 -5.30
N VAL A 78 -0.21 -6.90 -4.66
CA VAL A 78 1.04 -7.27 -5.33
C VAL A 78 1.10 -8.77 -5.60
N GLN A 79 0.73 -9.60 -4.61
CA GLN A 79 0.77 -11.06 -4.76
C GLN A 79 -0.26 -11.56 -5.79
N GLU A 80 -1.48 -11.01 -5.79
CA GLU A 80 -2.50 -11.32 -6.80
C GLU A 80 -2.01 -11.02 -8.23
N ARG A 81 -1.31 -9.89 -8.41
CA ARG A 81 -0.73 -9.52 -9.69
C ARG A 81 0.40 -10.47 -10.12
N LYS A 82 1.31 -10.81 -9.21
CA LYS A 82 2.40 -11.78 -9.46
C LYS A 82 1.85 -13.13 -9.95
N LEU A 83 0.80 -13.63 -9.30
CA LEU A 83 0.13 -14.88 -9.69
C LEU A 83 -0.51 -14.77 -11.08
N THR A 84 -1.19 -13.66 -11.36
CA THR A 84 -1.79 -13.41 -12.68
C THR A 84 -0.75 -13.35 -13.79
N ASP A 85 0.37 -12.66 -13.56
CA ASP A 85 1.46 -12.55 -14.54
C ASP A 85 2.15 -13.90 -14.77
N GLN A 86 2.37 -14.69 -13.72
CA GLN A 86 2.91 -16.05 -13.84
C GLN A 86 2.00 -16.96 -14.66
N ARG A 87 0.68 -16.90 -14.44
CA ARG A 87 -0.31 -17.67 -15.24
C ARG A 87 -0.27 -17.28 -16.71
N ARG A 88 -0.26 -15.98 -17.02
CA ARG A 88 -0.17 -15.46 -18.39
C ARG A 88 1.12 -15.87 -19.10
N ILE A 89 2.24 -15.96 -18.39
CA ILE A 89 3.51 -16.45 -18.94
C ILE A 89 3.40 -17.95 -19.26
N GLY A 90 2.82 -18.75 -18.36
CA GLY A 90 2.59 -20.18 -18.56
C GLY A 90 1.71 -20.48 -19.79
N GLU A 91 0.60 -19.75 -19.94
CA GLU A 91 -0.32 -19.87 -21.08
C GLU A 91 0.36 -19.54 -22.42
N ARG A 92 1.15 -18.45 -22.47
CA ARG A 92 1.94 -18.10 -23.66
C ARG A 92 2.94 -19.19 -24.03
N HIS A 93 3.60 -19.80 -23.04
CA HIS A 93 4.54 -20.91 -23.25
C HIS A 93 3.87 -22.22 -23.68
N TYR A 94 2.61 -22.44 -23.34
CA TYR A 94 1.84 -23.60 -23.80
C TYR A 94 1.33 -23.41 -25.23
N SER A 95 0.77 -22.24 -25.53
CA SER A 95 0.25 -21.89 -26.86
C SER A 95 1.33 -21.93 -27.95
N SER A 96 2.56 -21.50 -27.62
CA SER A 96 3.70 -21.56 -28.55
C SER A 96 4.30 -22.97 -28.75
N ARG A 97 3.95 -23.95 -27.91
CA ARG A 97 4.37 -25.35 -28.05
C ARG A 97 3.35 -26.23 -28.77
N GLY A 98 2.08 -25.80 -28.87
CA GLY A 98 1.03 -26.52 -29.60
C GLY A 98 0.99 -26.29 -31.12
N PHE A 99 1.98 -25.57 -31.66
CA PHE A 99 2.10 -25.25 -33.10
C PHE A 99 3.27 -26.00 -33.79
N ARG A 100 3.73 -27.12 -33.23
CA ARG A 100 4.69 -28.04 -33.89
C ARG A 100 4.08 -29.41 -34.08
#